data_AF-A0A3N5QP69-F1
#
_entry.id   AF-A0A3N5QP69-F1
#
_cell.length_a   1.000
_cell.length_b   1.000
_cell.length_c   1.000
_cell.angle_alpha   90.00
_cell.angle_beta   90.00
_cell.angle_gamma   90.00
#
_symmetry.space_group_name_H-M   'P 1'
#
loop_
_entity.id
_entity.type
_entity.pdbx_description
1 polymer ?
#
loop_
_entity_poly.entity_id
_entity_poly.type
_entity_poly.pdbx_seq_one_letter_code
_entity_poly.pdbx_strand_id
1 'polypeptide(L)' 'MKIAIGTDHAGYHYKERIKTYLKELGHEVKDFGTFSDEAADYPLFIRPTAEAVARG' A
#
# COMPACT_ATOMS: atom_id res chain seq x y z
N MET A 1 -4.32 -11.16 9.79
CA MET A 1 -4.96 -9.82 9.70
C MET A 1 -4.90 -9.35 8.26
N LYS A 2 -5.92 -8.63 7.78
CA LYS A 2 -5.90 -7.99 6.46
C LYS A 2 -5.35 -6.58 6.60
N ILE A 3 -4.34 -6.23 5.81
CA ILE A 3 -3.67 -4.93 5.87
C ILE A 3 -3.75 -4.28 4.50
N ALA A 4 -4.33 -3.09 4.44
CA ALA A 4 -4.33 -2.23 3.26
C ALA A 4 -3.12 -1.31 3.29
N ILE A 5 -2.37 -1.23 2.19
CA ILE A 5 -1.23 -0.33 2.04
C ILE A 5 -1.37 0.52 0.77
N GLY A 6 -0.85 1.74 0.81
CA GLY A 6 -0.83 2.67 -0.30
C GLY A 6 0.23 3.77 -0.07
N THR A 7 0.82 4.28 -1.14
CA THR A 7 1.85 5.33 -1.14
C THR A 7 1.89 6.06 -2.48
N ASP A 8 2.60 7.18 -2.57
CA ASP A 8 3.10 7.71 -3.83
C ASP A 8 4.49 7.17 -4.19
N HIS A 9 5.04 7.68 -5.28
CA HIS A 9 6.34 7.33 -5.83
C HIS A 9 7.50 7.46 -4.82
N ALA A 10 7.46 8.47 -3.94
CA ALA A 10 8.49 8.68 -2.92
C ALA A 10 8.56 7.53 -1.91
N GLY A 11 7.42 6.91 -1.58
CA GLY A 11 7.37 5.78 -0.65
C GLY A 11 7.38 4.39 -1.30
N TYR A 12 7.45 4.27 -2.63
CA TYR A 12 7.33 2.98 -3.35
C TYR A 12 8.27 1.90 -2.80
N HIS A 13 9.58 2.17 -2.73
CA HIS A 13 10.56 1.18 -2.25
C HIS A 13 10.36 0.78 -0.79
N TYR A 14 9.93 1.71 0.08
CA TYR A 14 9.63 1.39 1.47
C TYR A 14 8.37 0.53 1.58
N LYS A 15 7.32 0.87 0.82
CA LYS A 15 6.10 0.07 0.76
C LYS A 15 6.39 -1.36 0.29
N GLU A 16 7.21 -1.56 -0.74
CA GLU A 16 7.57 -2.92 -1.20
C GLU A 16 8.27 -3.73 -0.12
N ARG A 17 9.20 -3.13 0.64
CA ARG A 17 9.89 -3.80 1.75
C ARG A 17 8.94 -4.15 2.89
N ILE A 18 8.06 -3.20 3.26
CA ILE A 18 7.04 -3.41 4.30
C ILE A 18 6.04 -4.48 3.86
N LYS A 19 5.60 -4.48 2.60
CA LYS A 19 4.71 -5.49 2.03
C LYS A 19 5.28 -6.90 2.17
N THR A 20 6.56 -7.09 1.83
CA THR A 20 7.25 -8.37 2.01
C THR A 20 7.31 -8.77 3.47
N TYR A 21 7.76 -7.86 4.35
CA TYR A 21 7.85 -8.12 5.79
C TYR A 21 6.50 -8.52 6.42
N LEU A 22 5.42 -7.80 6.09
CA LEU A 22 4.08 -8.12 6.59
C LEU A 22 3.58 -9.49 6.10
N LYS A 23 3.90 -9.86 4.86
CA LYS A 23 3.59 -11.20 4.34
C LYS A 23 4.37 -12.31 5.05
N GLU A 24 5.65 -12.08 5.35
CA GLU A 24 6.49 -13.00 6.13
C GLU A 24 5.94 -13.23 7.55
N LEU A 25 5.31 -12.22 8.14
CA LEU A 25 4.58 -12.33 9.41
C LEU A 25 3.20 -13.02 9.30
N GLY A 26 2.82 -13.51 8.12
CA GLY A 26 1.55 -14.21 7.89
C GLY A 26 0.33 -13.30 7.76
N HIS A 27 0.52 -12.02 7.41
CA HIS A 27 -0.59 -11.11 7.13
C HIS A 27 -1.02 -11.16 5.65
N GLU A 28 -2.31 -10.97 5.41
CA GLU A 28 -2.83 -10.77 4.05
C GLU A 28 -2.70 -9.28 3.71
N VAL A 29 -1.92 -8.97 2.68
CA VAL A 29 -1.64 -7.57 2.31
C VAL A 29 -2.31 -7.23 0.98
N LYS A 30 -3.17 -6.21 1.00
CA LYS A 30 -3.78 -5.61 -0.19
C LYS A 30 -3.07 -4.30 -0.52
N ASP A 31 -2.40 -4.28 -1.66
CA ASP A 31 -1.62 -3.14 -2.15
C ASP A 31 -2.46 -2.32 -3.14
N PHE A 32 -2.67 -1.05 -2.83
CA PHE A 32 -3.45 -0.12 -3.66
C PHE A 32 -2.57 0.80 -4.51
N GLY A 33 -1.24 0.63 -4.49
CA GLY A 33 -0.31 1.41 -5.29
C GLY A 33 0.45 2.47 -4.48
N THR A 34 1.24 3.34 -5.10
CA THR A 34 1.68 3.26 -6.51
C THR A 34 2.51 2.00 -6.76
N PHE A 35 2.64 1.56 -8.02
CA PHE A 35 3.31 0.30 -8.38
C PHE A 35 4.68 0.50 -9.03
N SER A 36 5.18 1.74 -9.06
CA SER A 36 6.49 2.12 -9.55
C SER A 36 7.01 3.35 -8.79
N ASP A 37 8.28 3.67 -9.01
CA ASP A 37 8.94 4.90 -8.58
C ASP A 37 8.72 6.08 -9.55
N GLU A 38 7.87 5.91 -10.57
CA GLU A 38 7.48 6.98 -11.47
C GLU A 38 6.56 7.98 -10.77
N ALA A 39 6.73 9.27 -11.09
CA ALA A 39 5.97 10.36 -10.50
C ALA A 39 4.46 10.07 -10.54
N ALA A 40 3.83 10.13 -9.36
CA ALA A 40 2.42 9.80 -9.20
C ALA A 40 1.80 10.58 -8.04
N ASP A 41 0.53 10.97 -8.21
CA ASP A 41 -0.24 11.72 -7.22
C ASP A 41 -0.80 10.79 -6.12
N TYR A 42 -0.39 11.03 -4.88
CA TYR A 42 -0.78 10.19 -3.74
C TYR A 42 -2.30 10.00 -3.55
N PRO A 43 -3.21 10.98 -3.82
CA PRO A 43 -4.64 10.79 -3.56
C PRO A 43 -5.27 9.64 -4.35
N LEU A 44 -4.71 9.30 -5.51
CA LEU A 44 -5.18 8.18 -6.35
C LEU A 44 -5.04 6.84 -5.64
N PHE A 45 -4.05 6.68 -4.77
CA PHE A 45 -3.76 5.44 -4.06
C PHE A 45 -4.24 5.50 -2.61
N ILE A 46 -4.09 6.64 -1.93
CA ILE A 46 -4.42 6.77 -0.51
C ILE A 46 -5.93 6.73 -0.26
N ARG A 47 -6.74 7.35 -1.13
CA ARG A 47 -8.20 7.31 -0.97
C ARG A 47 -8.75 5.88 -1.01
N PRO A 48 -8.47 5.05 -2.04
CA PRO A 48 -8.97 3.67 -2.03
C PRO A 48 -8.36 2.82 -0.90
N THR A 49 -7.11 3.06 -0.46
CA THR A 49 -6.55 2.43 0.75
C THR A 49 -7.38 2.75 1.99
N ALA A 50 -7.65 4.04 2.25
CA ALA A 50 -8.41 4.48 3.42
C ALA A 50 -9.86 3.99 3.37
N GLU A 51 -10.51 4.03 2.20
CA GLU A 51 -11.85 3.51 2.02
C GLU A 51 -11.94 1.98 2.24
N ALA A 52 -10.89 1.22 1.89
CA ALA A 52 -10.85 -0.21 2.17
C ALA A 52 -10.84 -0.48 3.68
N VAL A 53 -10.09 0.31 4.46
CA VAL A 53 -10.12 0.22 5.93
C VAL A 53 -11.49 0.60 6.47
N ALA A 54 -12.08 1.69 5.98
CA ALA A 54 -13.37 2.17 6.45
C ALA A 54 -14.53 1.18 6.20
N ARG A 55 -14.43 0.32 5.18
CA ARG A 55 -15.46 -0.65 4.81
C ARG A 55 -15.28 -2.05 5.43
N GLY A 56 -14.13 -2.33 6.04
CA GLY A 56 -13.76 -3.67 6.55
C GLY A 56 -13.37 -4.67 5.47
#